data_AF-A8BR28-F1
#
_entry.id   AF-A8BR28-F1
#
_cell.length_a   1.000
_cell.length_b   1.000
_cell.length_c   1.000
_cell.angle_alpha   90.00
_cell.angle_beta   90.00
_cell.angle_gamma   90.00
#
_symmetry.space_group_name_H-M   'P 1'
#
loop_
_entity.id
_entity.type
_entity.pdbx_description
1 polymer ?
#
loop_
_entity_poly.entity_id
_entity_poly.type
_entity_poly.pdbx_seq_one_letter_code
_entity_poly.pdbx_strand_id
1 'polypeptide(L)' 'QPFAIGGSGSTYIYGYVDAAYKPGMSPEECRSFTTNAITLAMNRDGSSG' A
#
# COMPACT_ATOMS: atom_id res chain seq x y z
N GLN A 1 10.74 -1.69 10.88
CA GLN A 1 9.96 -1.67 9.62
C GLN A 1 9.81 -0.22 9.16
N PRO A 2 10.06 0.10 7.88
CA PRO A 2 9.98 1.47 7.36
C PRO A 2 8.55 1.95 7.07
N PHE A 3 7.59 1.03 6.97
CA PHE A 3 6.15 1.31 6.81
C PHE A 3 5.33 0.25 7.56
N ALA A 4 4.04 0.52 7.78
CA ALA A 4 3.09 -0.42 8.34
C ALA A 4 1.87 -0.54 7.43
N ILE A 5 1.35 -1.76 7.30
CA ILE A 5 0.06 -2.05 6.66
C ILE A 5 -0.79 -2.86 7.64
N GLY A 6 -2.11 -2.72 7.56
CA GLY A 6 -3.05 -3.41 8.43
C GLY A 6 -4.49 -3.33 7.92
N GLY A 7 -5.40 -4.00 8.61
CA GLY A 7 -6.79 -4.17 8.18
C GLY A 7 -6.99 -5.36 7.24
N SER A 8 -8.24 -5.67 6.88
CA SER A 8 -8.61 -6.83 6.06
C SER A 8 -7.97 -6.82 4.67
N GLY A 9 -7.78 -5.64 4.09
CA GLY A 9 -7.19 -5.47 2.76
C GLY A 9 -5.68 -5.64 2.68
N SER A 10 -4.98 -5.64 3.82
CA SER A 10 -3.51 -5.66 3.87
C SER A 10 -2.89 -6.92 3.24
N THR A 11 -3.54 -8.07 3.40
CA THR A 11 -3.06 -9.35 2.87
C THR A 11 -2.90 -9.33 1.35
N TYR A 12 -3.71 -8.54 0.63
CA TYR A 12 -3.68 -8.49 -0.84
C TYR A 12 -2.54 -7.65 -1.41
N ILE A 13 -1.85 -6.85 -0.58
CA ILE A 13 -0.89 -5.84 -1.06
C ILE A 13 0.54 -6.04 -0.59
N TYR A 14 0.86 -7.08 0.20
CA TYR A 14 2.24 -7.38 0.63
C TYR A 14 3.23 -7.35 -0.53
N GLY A 15 2.94 -8.06 -1.63
CA GLY A 15 3.83 -8.09 -2.80
C GLY A 15 3.99 -6.73 -3.49
N TYR A 16 2.94 -5.90 -3.49
CA TYR A 16 3.03 -4.54 -4.06
C TYR A 16 3.91 -3.65 -3.18
N VAL A 17 3.66 -3.61 -1.87
CA VAL A 17 4.38 -2.70 -0.97
C VAL A 17 5.86 -3.06 -0.87
N ASP A 18 6.20 -4.35 -0.90
CA ASP A 18 7.59 -4.82 -0.88
C ASP A 18 8.34 -4.44 -2.16
N ALA A 19 7.68 -4.49 -3.32
CA ALA A 19 8.29 -4.15 -4.61
C ALA A 19 8.32 -2.64 -4.90
N ALA A 20 7.30 -1.90 -4.47
CA ALA A 20 7.13 -0.48 -4.77
C ALA A 20 7.82 0.44 -3.75
N TYR A 21 8.04 -0.01 -2.52
CA TYR A 21 8.71 0.78 -1.50
C TYR A 21 10.19 1.05 -1.88
N LYS A 22 10.65 2.28 -1.64
CA LYS A 22 12.02 2.74 -1.86
C LYS A 22 12.41 3.65 -0.69
N PRO A 23 13.59 3.48 -0.08
CA PRO A 23 14.10 4.42 0.91
C PRO A 23 14.25 5.82 0.31
N GLY A 24 13.89 6.85 1.07
CA GLY A 24 14.08 8.25 0.68
C GLY A 24 13.06 8.82 -0.31
N MET A 25 11.89 8.20 -0.46
CA MET A 25 10.79 8.77 -1.26
C MET A 25 10.47 10.21 -0.87
N SER A 26 10.20 11.05 -1.86
CA SER A 26 9.65 12.38 -1.63
C SER A 26 8.23 12.30 -1.03
N PRO A 27 7.70 13.40 -0.46
CA PRO A 27 6.31 13.44 0.00
C PRO A 27 5.30 13.08 -1.09
N GLU A 28 5.55 13.47 -2.34
CA GLU A 28 4.70 13.19 -3.50
C GLU A 28 4.74 11.70 -3.87
N GLU A 29 5.93 11.11 -3.87
CA GLU A 29 6.11 9.67 -4.10
C GLU A 29 5.44 8.84 -2.99
N CYS A 30 5.56 9.25 -1.73
CA CYS A 30 4.88 8.60 -0.61
C CYS A 30 3.35 8.64 -0.76
N ARG A 31 2.80 9.78 -1.21
CA ARG A 31 1.36 9.90 -1.49
C ARG A 31 0.95 8.95 -2.61
N SER A 32 1.68 8.93 -3.73
CA SER A 32 1.40 8.03 -4.85
C SER A 32 1.49 6.55 -4.45
N PHE A 33 2.54 6.18 -3.72
CA PHE A 33 2.72 4.83 -3.17
C PHE A 33 1.53 4.39 -2.32
N THR A 34 1.10 5.26 -1.40
CA THR A 34 -0.01 4.99 -0.47
C THR A 34 -1.36 4.90 -1.20
N THR A 35 -1.63 5.85 -2.11
CA THR A 35 -2.86 5.84 -2.91
C THR A 35 -2.98 4.55 -3.72
N ASN A 36 -1.92 4.17 -4.42
CA ASN A 36 -1.89 2.93 -5.20
C ASN A 36 -2.08 1.69 -4.31
N ALA A 37 -1.44 1.63 -3.14
CA ALA A 37 -1.60 0.52 -2.19
C ALA A 37 -3.06 0.38 -1.73
N ILE A 38 -3.70 1.48 -1.33
CA ILE A 38 -5.09 1.50 -0.87
C ILE A 38 -6.03 1.10 -2.01
N THR A 39 -5.85 1.65 -3.21
CA THR A 39 -6.65 1.29 -4.39
C THR A 39 -6.55 -0.19 -4.73
N LEU A 40 -5.34 -0.78 -4.68
CA LEU A 40 -5.15 -2.21 -4.92
C LEU A 40 -5.83 -3.08 -3.84
N ALA A 41 -5.76 -2.67 -2.57
CA ALA A 41 -6.42 -3.37 -1.48
C ALA A 41 -7.96 -3.33 -1.65
N MET A 42 -8.54 -2.14 -1.88
CA MET A 42 -9.98 -1.95 -2.11
C MET A 42 -10.50 -2.77 -3.31
N ASN A 43 -9.71 -2.88 -4.38
CA ASN A 43 -10.11 -3.63 -5.57
C ASN A 43 -10.23 -5.15 -5.34
N ARG A 44 -9.63 -5.69 -4.27
CA ARG A 44 -9.60 -7.13 -3.99
C ARG A 44 -10.32 -7.52 -2.71
N ASP A 45 -10.32 -6.66 -1.71
CA ASP A 45 -10.94 -6.92 -0.43
C ASP A 45 -12.38 -6.40 -0.38
N GLY A 46 -13.36 -7.31 -0.26
CA GLY A 46 -14.77 -6.93 -0.15
C GLY A 46 -15.14 -6.20 1.14
N SER A 47 -14.25 -6.16 2.14
CA SER A 47 -14.44 -5.39 3.38
C SER A 47 -13.78 -4.01 3.35
N SER A 48 -13.06 -3.66 2.28
CA SER A 48 -12.41 -2.36 2.08
C SER A 48 -13.08 -1.60 0.92
N GLY A 49 -13.19 -0.27 1.01
CA GLY A 49 -13.85 0.56 0.00
C GLY A 49 -13.55 2.05 0.12
#